data_AF-A0A9D6SRM2-F1
#
_entry.id   AF-A0A9D6SRM2-F1
#
_cell.length_a   1.000
_cell.length_b   1.000
_cell.length_c   1.000
_cell.angle_alpha   90.00
_cell.angle_beta   90.00
_cell.angle_gamma   90.00
#
_symmetry.space_group_name_H-M   'P 1'
#
loop_
_entity.id
_entity.type
_entity.pdbx_description
1 polymer ?
#
loop_
_entity_poly.entity_id
_entity_poly.type
_entity_poly.pdbx_seq_one_letter_code
_entity_poly.pdbx_strand_id
1 'polypeptide(L)'
;MSMVRRTRARVFSLLTFLLCLPPAFFVGITLIGHARLVPYVSVWLDRLVLFATALGLPLLAGYAVHQFVSGRRIGTDVLSAALERAFPGRTKEARIILARYGTQAHEREQERVRLAAVYLSGGDIAELNRLIDMAKQDRRDILMWAGQKRRGESRS
;
A
#
# COMPACT_ATOMS: atom_id res chain seq x y z
N MET A 1 2.21 16.88 10.05
CA MET A 1 2.13 16.87 8.57
C MET A 1 1.37 15.62 8.08
N SER A 2 0.03 15.61 8.13
CA SER A 2 -0.78 14.42 7.80
C SER A 2 -2.13 14.71 7.11
N MET A 3 -2.37 15.94 6.62
CA MET A 3 -3.60 16.25 5.89
C MET A 3 -3.61 15.70 4.44
N VAL A 4 -2.46 15.66 3.76
CA VAL A 4 -2.39 15.37 2.32
C VAL A 4 -2.79 13.92 1.96
N ARG A 5 -2.58 12.94 2.85
CA ARG A 5 -2.89 11.53 2.57
C ARG A 5 -4.38 11.20 2.63
N ARG A 6 -5.16 11.90 3.47
CA ARG A 6 -6.63 11.72 3.55
C ARG A 6 -7.33 12.32 2.34
N THR A 7 -6.84 13.45 1.83
CA THR A 7 -7.40 14.11 0.66
C THR A 7 -7.23 13.24 -0.59
N ARG A 8 -6.07 12.58 -0.77
CA ARG A 8 -5.83 11.69 -1.92
C ARG A 8 -6.76 10.48 -1.98
N ALA A 9 -7.09 9.87 -0.84
CA ALA A 9 -8.02 8.74 -0.81
C ALA A 9 -9.46 9.16 -1.16
N ARG A 10 -9.91 10.33 -0.65
CA ARG A 10 -11.23 10.88 -0.98
C ARG A 10 -11.33 11.30 -2.44
N VAL A 11 -10.27 11.92 -2.98
CA VAL A 11 -10.19 12.29 -4.40
C VAL A 11 -10.26 11.05 -5.28
N PHE A 12 -9.57 9.97 -4.92
CA PHE A 12 -9.62 8.72 -5.70
C PHE A 12 -11.03 8.11 -5.71
N SER A 13 -11.71 8.00 -4.56
CA SER A 13 -13.11 7.52 -4.51
C SER A 13 -14.05 8.40 -5.31
N LEU A 14 -13.89 9.73 -5.24
CA LEU A 14 -14.73 10.67 -5.97
C LEU A 14 -14.51 10.58 -7.49
N LEU A 15 -13.26 10.36 -7.92
CA LEU A 15 -12.88 10.19 -9.31
C LEU A 15 -13.39 8.84 -9.86
N THR A 16 -13.30 7.76 -9.08
CA THR A 16 -13.94 6.47 -9.43
C THR A 16 -15.46 6.60 -9.54
N PHE A 17 -16.11 7.34 -8.64
CA PHE A 17 -17.55 7.57 -8.68
C PHE A 17 -17.96 8.40 -9.92
N LEU A 18 -17.24 9.48 -10.21
CA LEU A 18 -17.45 10.32 -11.41
C LEU A 18 -17.18 9.57 -12.71
N LEU A 19 -16.23 8.64 -12.72
CA LEU A 19 -15.94 7.79 -13.88
C LEU A 19 -17.04 6.72 -14.10
N CYS A 20 -17.72 6.28 -13.03
CA CYS A 20 -18.81 5.30 -13.11
C CYS A 20 -20.20 5.91 -13.35
N LEU A 21 -20.35 7.22 -13.24
CA LEU A 21 -21.62 7.94 -13.42
C LEU A 21 -22.14 7.99 -14.88
N PRO A 22 -21.28 8.19 -15.91
CA PRO A 22 -21.71 8.22 -17.30
C PRO A 22 -22.28 6.88 -17.81
N PRO A 23 -21.64 5.70 -17.57
CA PRO A 23 -22.18 4.42 -18.03
C PRO A 23 -23.58 4.11 -17.48
N ALA A 24 -23.82 4.39 -16.19
CA ALA A 24 -25.11 4.14 -15.56
C ALA A 24 -26.23 5.04 -16.13
N PHE A 25 -25.90 6.28 -16.49
CA PHE A 25 -26.82 7.22 -17.13
C PHE A 25 -27.19 6.81 -18.56
N PHE A 26 -26.23 6.32 -19.36
CA PHE A 26 -26.47 5.81 -20.71
C PHE A 26 -27.31 4.51 -20.73
N VAL A 27 -27.17 3.65 -19.72
CA VAL A 27 -28.03 2.47 -19.55
C VAL A 27 -29.48 2.86 -19.25
N GLY A 28 -29.72 3.94 -18.50
CA GLY A 28 -31.07 4.44 -18.23
C GLY A 28 -31.77 5.03 -19.46
N ILE A 29 -31.05 5.81 -20.28
CA ILE A 29 -31.60 6.43 -21.50
C ILE A 29 -31.93 5.38 -22.58
N THR A 30 -31.14 4.32 -22.68
CA THR A 30 -31.35 3.24 -23.66
C THR A 30 -32.49 2.28 -23.32
N LEU A 31 -33.01 2.30 -22.08
CA LEU A 31 -34.24 1.56 -21.69
C LEU A 31 -35.53 2.27 -22.14
N ILE A 32 -35.49 3.59 -22.32
CA ILE A 32 -36.65 4.40 -22.73
C ILE A 32 -36.85 4.36 -24.27
N GLY A 33 -35.77 4.10 -25.01
CA GLY A 33 -35.80 4.00 -26.47
C GLY A 33 -35.82 2.57 -27.00
N HIS A 34 -37.01 2.09 -27.40
CA HIS A 34 -37.28 1.27 -28.60
C HIS A 34 -38.01 -0.07 -28.43
N ALA A 35 -39.27 -0.04 -28.85
CA ALA A 35 -40.14 -1.15 -29.19
C ALA A 35 -40.02 -1.55 -30.69
N ARG A 36 -38.88 -2.10 -31.14
CA ARG A 36 -38.77 -2.74 -32.48
C ARG A 36 -37.95 -4.02 -32.45
N LEU A 37 -38.44 -5.05 -33.15
CA LEU A 37 -38.25 -6.48 -32.87
C LEU A 37 -37.06 -7.19 -33.52
N VAL A 38 -36.19 -6.53 -34.32
CA VAL A 38 -35.11 -7.24 -35.06
C VAL A 38 -33.69 -6.58 -35.08
N PRO A 39 -33.12 -6.06 -33.95
CA PRO A 39 -31.67 -5.77 -33.85
C PRO A 39 -31.00 -6.39 -32.60
N TYR A 40 -31.36 -7.63 -32.24
CA TYR A 40 -31.20 -8.12 -30.86
C TYR A 40 -29.75 -8.49 -30.45
N VAL A 41 -28.91 -9.08 -31.30
CA VAL A 41 -27.64 -9.68 -30.82
C VAL A 41 -26.55 -8.66 -30.51
N SER A 42 -26.37 -7.64 -31.35
CA SER A 42 -25.33 -6.62 -31.14
C SER A 42 -25.58 -5.76 -29.90
N VAL A 43 -26.86 -5.46 -29.60
CA VAL A 43 -27.26 -4.72 -28.40
C VAL A 43 -27.03 -5.54 -27.14
N TRP A 44 -27.29 -6.85 -27.17
CA TRP A 44 -26.99 -7.72 -26.05
C TRP A 44 -25.48 -7.88 -25.81
N LEU A 45 -24.68 -7.93 -26.88
CA LEU A 45 -23.22 -7.97 -26.78
C LEU A 45 -22.66 -6.68 -26.15
N ASP A 46 -23.12 -5.52 -26.62
CA ASP A 46 -22.71 -4.21 -26.11
C ASP A 46 -23.09 -4.04 -24.62
N ARG A 47 -24.30 -4.50 -24.24
CA ARG A 47 -24.74 -4.53 -22.84
C ARG A 47 -23.90 -5.46 -21.97
N LEU A 48 -23.49 -6.63 -22.48
CA LEU A 48 -22.60 -7.55 -21.76
C LEU A 48 -21.21 -6.94 -21.55
N VAL A 49 -20.67 -6.25 -22.56
CA VAL A 49 -19.39 -5.54 -22.47
C VAL A 49 -19.48 -4.37 -21.48
N LEU A 50 -20.55 -3.60 -21.52
CA LEU A 50 -20.81 -2.52 -20.55
C LEU A 50 -20.97 -3.07 -19.13
N PHE A 51 -21.65 -4.21 -18.95
CA PHE A 51 -21.81 -4.83 -17.63
C PHE A 51 -20.49 -5.40 -17.10
N ALA A 52 -19.73 -6.07 -17.96
CA ALA A 52 -18.42 -6.63 -17.63
C ALA A 52 -17.41 -5.52 -17.28
N THR A 53 -17.44 -4.38 -17.98
CA THR A 53 -16.57 -3.24 -17.67
C THR A 53 -17.04 -2.49 -16.43
N ALA A 54 -18.35 -2.28 -16.27
CA ALA A 54 -18.94 -1.62 -15.12
C ALA A 54 -18.75 -2.39 -13.80
N LEU A 55 -18.67 -3.72 -13.83
CA LEU A 55 -18.36 -4.54 -12.65
C LEU A 55 -16.87 -4.87 -12.53
N GLY A 56 -16.20 -5.13 -13.65
CA GLY A 56 -14.80 -5.54 -13.67
C GLY A 56 -13.85 -4.45 -13.20
N LEU A 57 -14.07 -3.19 -13.62
CA LEU A 57 -13.21 -2.07 -13.20
C LEU A 57 -13.31 -1.78 -11.70
N PRO A 58 -14.51 -1.71 -11.08
CA PRO A 58 -14.63 -1.55 -9.63
C PRO A 58 -14.07 -2.72 -8.83
N LEU A 59 -14.26 -3.96 -9.28
CA LEU A 59 -13.70 -5.14 -8.60
C LEU A 59 -12.18 -5.14 -8.66
N LEU A 60 -11.59 -4.82 -9.81
CA LEU A 60 -10.14 -4.73 -9.97
C LEU A 60 -9.55 -3.58 -9.14
N ALA A 61 -10.22 -2.42 -9.12
CA ALA A 61 -9.86 -1.30 -8.26
C ALA A 61 -9.98 -1.66 -6.77
N GLY A 62 -11.06 -2.31 -6.37
CA GLY A 62 -11.28 -2.78 -4.99
C GLY A 62 -10.22 -3.80 -4.56
N TYR A 63 -9.88 -4.74 -5.43
CA TYR A 63 -8.82 -5.72 -5.18
C TYR A 63 -7.44 -5.06 -5.04
N ALA A 64 -7.10 -4.10 -5.92
CA ALA A 64 -5.85 -3.36 -5.83
C ALA A 64 -5.75 -2.55 -4.52
N VAL A 65 -6.84 -1.91 -4.10
CA VAL A 65 -6.92 -1.20 -2.81
C VAL A 65 -6.79 -2.17 -1.64
N HIS A 66 -7.46 -3.32 -1.70
CA HIS A 66 -7.37 -4.35 -0.66
C HIS A 66 -5.93 -4.87 -0.53
N GLN A 67 -5.27 -5.23 -1.64
CA GLN A 67 -3.86 -5.66 -1.63
C GLN A 67 -2.93 -4.60 -1.02
N PHE A 68 -3.14 -3.33 -1.36
CA PHE A 68 -2.32 -2.24 -0.82
C PHE A 68 -2.53 -2.00 0.69
N VAL A 69 -3.77 -2.08 1.15
CA VAL A 69 -4.11 -1.91 2.57
C VAL A 69 -3.64 -3.12 3.39
N SER A 70 -3.90 -4.33 2.90
CA SER A 70 -3.53 -5.57 3.57
C SER A 70 -2.02 -5.74 3.67
N GLY A 71 -1.27 -5.43 2.60
CA GLY A 71 0.20 -5.42 2.65
C GLY A 71 0.76 -4.47 3.71
N ARG A 72 0.16 -3.27 3.85
CA ARG A 72 0.57 -2.30 4.88
C ARG A 72 0.25 -2.74 6.31
N ARG A 73 -0.85 -3.46 6.54
CA ARG A 73 -1.22 -3.97 7.88
C ARG A 73 -0.26 -5.08 8.33
N ILE A 74 0.02 -6.05 7.46
CA ILE A 74 0.96 -7.14 7.75
C ILE A 74 2.32 -6.55 8.15
N GLY A 75 2.77 -5.52 7.44
CA GLY A 75 3.99 -4.81 7.75
C GLY A 75 4.07 -4.16 9.12
N THR A 76 2.98 -3.52 9.56
CA THR A 76 2.93 -2.89 10.88
C THR A 76 2.92 -3.91 12.01
N ASP A 77 2.33 -5.08 11.78
CA ASP A 77 2.22 -6.15 12.77
C ASP A 77 3.56 -6.88 12.93
N VAL A 78 4.25 -7.14 11.82
CA VAL A 78 5.60 -7.73 11.86
C VAL A 78 6.60 -6.79 12.53
N LEU A 79 6.52 -5.48 12.23
CA LEU A 79 7.41 -4.49 12.85
C LEU A 79 7.13 -4.33 14.35
N SER A 80 5.87 -4.35 14.77
CA SER A 80 5.52 -4.25 16.19
C SER A 80 6.01 -5.48 16.97
N ALA A 81 5.82 -6.69 16.43
CA ALA A 81 6.36 -7.91 17.02
C ALA A 81 7.90 -7.92 17.10
N ALA A 82 8.58 -7.45 16.05
CA ALA A 82 10.04 -7.34 16.04
C ALA A 82 10.54 -6.32 17.08
N LEU A 83 9.84 -5.20 17.25
CA LEU A 83 10.16 -4.19 18.24
C LEU A 83 10.00 -4.70 19.68
N GLU A 84 8.89 -5.39 20.00
CA GLU A 84 8.69 -5.94 21.34
C GLU A 84 9.76 -6.99 21.68
N ARG A 85 10.20 -7.77 20.68
CA ARG A 85 11.25 -8.77 20.86
C ARG A 85 12.63 -8.16 21.06
N ALA A 86 12.97 -7.12 20.28
CA ALA A 86 14.29 -6.52 20.31
C ALA A 86 14.45 -5.49 21.45
N PHE A 87 13.37 -4.81 21.85
CA PHE A 87 13.41 -3.69 22.79
C PHE A 87 12.35 -3.82 23.90
N PRO A 88 12.39 -4.89 24.72
CA PRO A 88 11.42 -5.06 25.81
C PRO A 88 11.44 -3.85 26.75
N GLY A 89 10.29 -3.21 26.93
CA GLY A 89 10.15 -2.02 27.79
C GLY A 89 10.60 -0.68 27.17
N ARG A 90 11.29 -0.69 26.02
CA ARG A 90 11.71 0.52 25.27
C ARG A 90 11.07 0.63 23.89
N THR A 91 10.04 -0.18 23.62
CA THR A 91 9.30 -0.23 22.35
C THR A 91 8.79 1.14 21.89
N LYS A 92 8.34 1.99 22.82
CA LYS A 92 7.85 3.34 22.49
C LYS A 92 8.96 4.24 21.93
N GLU A 93 10.13 4.22 22.55
CA GLU A 93 11.28 5.04 22.14
C GLU A 93 11.80 4.58 20.77
N ALA A 94 12.00 3.28 20.58
CA ALA A 94 12.40 2.70 19.31
C ALA A 94 11.41 3.05 18.18
N ARG A 95 10.10 3.03 18.46
CA ARG A 95 9.05 3.39 17.50
C ARG A 95 9.14 4.85 17.07
N ILE A 96 9.44 5.76 18.00
CA ILE A 96 9.62 7.19 17.69
C ILE A 96 10.82 7.38 16.76
N ILE A 97 11.94 6.70 17.03
CA ILE A 97 13.15 6.76 16.19
C ILE A 97 12.85 6.24 14.78
N LEU A 98 12.22 5.08 14.65
CA LEU A 98 11.86 4.49 13.35
C LEU A 98 10.88 5.35 12.54
N ALA A 99 10.00 6.11 13.22
CA ALA A 99 9.07 7.03 12.59
C ALA A 99 9.77 8.22 11.89
N ARG A 100 11.05 8.49 12.23
CA ARG A 100 11.86 9.53 11.57
C ARG A 100 12.23 9.16 10.13
N TYR A 101 12.21 7.88 9.76
CA TYR A 101 12.51 7.41 8.41
C TYR A 101 11.22 7.16 7.61
N GLY A 102 11.15 7.60 6.36
CA GLY A 102 9.98 7.52 5.49
C GLY A 102 9.12 8.80 5.44
N THR A 103 9.69 9.92 5.86
CA THR A 103 9.07 11.25 5.80
C THR A 103 9.30 11.94 4.46
N GLN A 104 10.42 11.64 3.78
CA GLN A 104 10.78 12.27 2.51
C GLN A 104 10.46 11.36 1.31
N ALA A 105 10.28 11.95 0.12
CA ALA A 105 9.85 11.21 -1.07
C ALA A 105 10.90 10.20 -1.59
N HIS A 106 12.18 10.45 -1.34
CA HIS A 106 13.27 9.55 -1.72
C HIS A 106 13.46 8.38 -0.73
N GLU A 107 12.87 8.46 0.47
CA GLU A 107 12.93 7.41 1.50
C GLU A 107 11.92 6.29 1.18
N ARG A 108 12.30 5.46 0.19
CA ARG A 108 11.52 4.31 -0.27
C ARG A 108 11.71 3.09 0.64
N GLU A 109 10.83 2.11 0.47
CA GLU A 109 10.91 0.80 1.14
C GLU A 109 10.95 0.89 2.68
N GLN A 110 10.19 1.84 3.22
CA GLN A 110 10.16 2.21 4.65
C GLN A 110 10.10 0.99 5.58
N GLU A 111 9.25 0.04 5.25
CA GLU A 111 9.01 -1.13 6.06
C GLU A 111 10.21 -2.08 6.11
N ARG A 112 10.82 -2.36 4.95
CA ARG A 112 12.02 -3.20 4.84
C ARG A 112 13.19 -2.59 5.58
N VAL A 113 13.38 -1.27 5.43
CA VAL A 113 14.47 -0.54 6.08
C VAL A 113 14.27 -0.49 7.60
N ARG A 114 13.05 -0.23 8.08
CA ARG A 114 12.75 -0.23 9.52
C ARG A 114 12.98 -1.60 10.15
N LEU A 115 12.53 -2.69 9.50
CA LEU A 115 12.79 -4.05 9.97
C LEU A 115 14.29 -4.39 9.96
N ALA A 116 15.01 -4.00 8.91
CA ALA A 116 16.45 -4.19 8.81
C ALA A 116 17.19 -3.43 9.93
N ALA A 117 16.81 -2.18 10.20
CA ALA A 117 17.41 -1.39 11.27
C ALA A 117 17.19 -2.03 12.65
N VAL A 118 15.98 -2.51 12.95
CA VAL A 118 15.68 -3.23 14.20
C VAL A 118 16.51 -4.52 14.33
N TYR A 119 16.67 -5.26 13.24
CA TYR A 119 17.45 -6.50 13.25
C TYR A 119 18.97 -6.25 13.37
N LEU A 120 19.47 -5.18 12.74
CA LEU A 120 20.88 -4.80 12.82
C LEU A 120 21.24 -4.22 14.18
N SER A 121 20.34 -3.43 14.80
CA SER A 121 20.60 -2.76 16.08
C SER A 121 20.74 -3.72 17.26
N GLY A 122 20.28 -4.97 17.15
CA GLY A 122 20.46 -5.99 18.19
C GLY A 122 19.85 -5.63 19.56
N GLY A 123 18.84 -4.74 19.58
CA GLY A 123 18.22 -4.25 20.82
C GLY A 123 18.88 -3.02 21.44
N ASP A 124 19.90 -2.41 20.81
CA ASP A 124 20.47 -1.13 21.24
C ASP A 124 19.77 0.06 20.55
N ILE A 125 19.26 0.99 21.37
CA ILE A 125 18.57 2.21 20.93
C ILE A 125 19.53 3.20 20.29
N ALA A 126 20.75 3.32 20.83
CA ALA A 126 21.74 4.24 20.29
C ALA A 126 22.15 3.81 18.87
N GLU A 127 22.34 2.52 18.68
CA GLU A 127 22.65 1.94 17.37
C GLU A 127 21.46 2.04 16.41
N LEU A 128 20.23 1.80 16.89
CA LEU A 128 19.03 2.02 16.08
C LEU A 128 18.95 3.46 15.54
N ASN A 129 19.30 4.44 16.37
CA ASN A 129 19.29 5.83 15.96
C ASN A 129 20.35 6.12 14.88
N ARG A 130 21.57 5.59 15.05
CA ARG A 130 22.63 5.69 14.04
C ARG A 130 22.23 5.06 12.72
N LEU A 131 21.70 3.84 12.75
CA LEU A 131 21.26 3.11 11.55
C LEU A 131 20.17 3.89 10.79
N ILE A 132 19.27 4.57 11.50
CA ILE A 132 18.23 5.39 10.88
C ILE A 132 18.80 6.65 10.24
N ASP A 133 19.75 7.32 10.89
CA ASP A 133 20.39 8.49 10.30
C ASP A 133 21.25 8.10 9.07
N MET A 134 21.89 6.93 9.08
CA MET A 134 22.56 6.35 7.91
C MET A 134 21.57 5.99 6.79
N ALA A 135 20.43 5.39 7.14
CA ALA A 135 19.41 4.99 6.17
C ALA A 135 18.87 6.18 5.35
N LYS A 136 18.81 7.36 5.97
CA LYS A 136 18.40 8.60 5.29
C LYS A 136 19.38 9.04 4.22
N GLN A 137 20.67 8.72 4.37
CA GLN A 137 21.70 9.02 3.39
C GLN A 137 21.71 7.97 2.28
N ASP A 138 21.88 6.69 2.63
CA ASP A 138 21.68 5.58 1.71
C ASP A 138 21.07 4.36 2.41
N ARG A 139 19.82 4.08 2.04
CA ARG A 139 19.07 2.91 2.53
C ARG A 139 19.63 1.58 2.03
N ARG A 140 20.36 1.57 0.91
CA ARG A 140 20.84 0.34 0.27
C ARG A 140 21.87 -0.36 1.14
N ASP A 141 22.71 0.41 1.83
CA ASP A 141 23.73 -0.13 2.72
C ASP A 141 23.10 -0.89 3.90
N ILE A 142 22.09 -0.29 4.52
CA ILE A 142 21.33 -0.91 5.62
C ILE A 142 20.69 -2.24 5.18
N LEU A 143 20.08 -2.26 3.99
CA LEU A 143 19.47 -3.49 3.44
C LEU A 143 20.54 -4.54 3.09
N MET A 144 21.69 -4.10 2.59
CA MET A 144 22.80 -4.97 2.22
C MET A 144 23.44 -5.61 3.45
N TRP A 145 23.71 -4.83 4.49
CA TRP A 145 24.24 -5.32 5.78
C TRP A 145 23.29 -6.30 6.46
N ALA A 146 21.99 -6.00 6.48
CA ALA A 146 21.00 -6.93 7.03
C ALA A 146 20.97 -8.25 6.26
N GLY A 147 21.12 -8.21 4.93
CA GLY A 147 21.23 -9.40 4.09
C GLY A 147 22.53 -10.19 4.29
N GLN A 148 23.65 -9.51 4.57
CA GLN A 148 24.91 -10.17 4.92
C GLN A 148 24.83 -10.85 6.28
N LYS A 149 24.31 -10.16 7.31
CA LYS A 149 24.14 -10.71 8.67
C LYS A 149 23.28 -11.97 8.68
N ARG A 150 22.13 -11.96 7.99
CA ARG A 150 21.27 -13.15 7.83
C ARG A 150 21.96 -14.33 7.17
N ARG A 151 22.77 -14.09 6.13
CA ARG A 151 23.52 -15.14 5.43
C ARG A 151 24.63 -15.72 6.30
N GLY A 152 25.25 -14.90 7.16
CA GLY A 152 26.22 -15.36 8.16
C GLY A 152 25.59 -16.31 9.17
N GLU A 153 24.42 -15.95 9.71
CA GLU A 153 23.68 -16.79 10.68
C GLU A 153 23.20 -18.13 10.09
N SER A 154 22.95 -18.22 8.79
CA SER A 154 22.51 -19.47 8.15
C SER A 154 23.65 -20.46 7.86
N ARG A 155 24.90 -20.03 8.01
CA ARG A 155 26.10 -20.85 7.77
C ARG A 155 26.83 -21.27 9.06
N SER A 156 26.36 -20.77 10.20
CA SER A 156 26.79 -21.12 11.56
C SER A 156 25.83 -22.15 12.15
#